data_AF-A0A956WW51-F1
#
_entry.id   AF-A0A956WW51-F1
#
_cell.length_a   1.000
_cell.length_b   1.000
_cell.length_c   1.000
_cell.angle_alpha   90.00
_cell.angle_beta   90.00
_cell.angle_gamma   90.00
#
_symmetry.space_group_name_H-M   'P 1'
#
loop_
_entity.id
_entity.type
_entity.pdbx_description
1 polymer ?
#
loop_
_entity_poly.entity_id
_entity_poly.type
_entity_poly.pdbx_seq_one_letter_code
_entity_poly.pdbx_strand_id
1 'polypeptide(L)'
;DYSNLEFWQSQPYIYTPAITLQKLVSRDQIDYQPGVLVESWRETNDGLTLLAADVETGESVQFTGGTLLLAAGAINTARIALQSRRDLSTRLPLLENPILQIPLIAPHSVGRRLDTQAFGLVQLNLVWQSAGHGMTLQGSLIELTAPMRAEFFGRFPLSARGNLAAMRVLLPAMMMMQLYYPGSAQPPAELSLSPNGRLRIVAPPHDMDRASLAPLLKALRMLGLWSHAALIQQPPTGHAIHYAGTLPMRTQPGAYQCYPDGRLHGTRRVFVADSASFPTLPAKNMSFGMMANAMRIATAAAIS
;
A
#
# COMPACT_ATOMS: atom_id res chain seq x y z
N ASP A 1 2.95 17.98 -26.11
CA ASP A 1 3.70 17.68 -24.88
C ASP A 1 2.84 16.75 -24.01
N TYR A 2 3.41 15.72 -23.40
CA TYR A 2 2.70 14.79 -22.51
C TYR A 2 3.33 14.90 -21.13
N SER A 3 2.93 15.91 -20.37
CA SER A 3 3.51 16.27 -19.07
C SER A 3 2.85 15.57 -17.88
N ASN A 4 1.78 14.79 -18.09
CA ASN A 4 1.03 14.07 -17.04
C ASN A 4 1.77 12.79 -16.61
N LEU A 5 3.00 12.95 -16.12
CA LEU A 5 3.90 11.87 -15.71
C LEU A 5 4.06 11.79 -14.19
N GLU A 6 3.10 12.32 -13.42
CA GLU A 6 3.17 12.36 -11.95
C GLU A 6 3.21 10.96 -11.33
N PHE A 7 2.66 9.95 -12.02
CA PHE A 7 2.80 8.54 -11.63
C PHE A 7 4.19 7.95 -11.91
N TRP A 8 4.95 8.54 -12.83
CA TRP A 8 6.15 7.96 -13.41
C TRP A 8 7.44 8.71 -13.06
N GLN A 9 7.31 9.89 -12.46
CA GLN A 9 8.44 10.78 -12.16
C GLN A 9 8.31 11.35 -10.76
N SER A 10 9.46 11.47 -10.09
CA SER A 10 9.52 12.23 -8.85
C SER A 10 9.31 13.70 -9.15
N GLN A 11 8.32 14.31 -8.50
CA GLN A 11 8.01 15.72 -8.65
C GLN A 11 8.59 16.50 -7.46
N PRO A 12 9.42 17.54 -7.68
CA PRO A 12 10.10 18.24 -6.58
C PRO A 12 9.14 19.02 -5.66
N TYR A 13 7.91 19.26 -6.10
CA TYR A 13 6.85 19.96 -5.37
C TYR A 13 5.85 19.01 -4.68
N ILE A 14 5.93 17.70 -4.90
CA ILE A 14 5.12 16.70 -4.19
C ILE A 14 6.02 16.01 -3.17
N TYR A 15 5.67 16.13 -1.90
CA TYR A 15 6.47 15.49 -0.85
C TYR A 15 6.50 13.96 -1.03
N THR A 16 7.70 13.41 -1.01
CA THR A 16 7.95 11.97 -0.83
C THR A 16 8.99 11.78 0.28
N PRO A 17 8.94 10.67 1.05
CA PRO A 17 9.95 10.40 2.08
C PRO A 17 11.40 10.41 1.56
N ALA A 18 11.61 10.12 0.27
CA ALA A 18 12.92 10.18 -0.37
C ALA A 18 13.55 11.59 -0.32
N ILE A 19 12.73 12.65 -0.40
CA ILE A 19 13.22 14.04 -0.29
C ILE A 19 13.81 14.29 1.10
N THR A 20 13.15 13.82 2.16
CA THR A 20 13.66 13.95 3.53
C THR A 20 14.92 13.11 3.72
N LEU A 21 14.93 11.86 3.24
CA LEU A 21 16.09 10.99 3.32
C LEU A 21 17.31 11.63 2.64
N GLN A 22 17.17 12.11 1.40
CA GLN A 22 18.24 12.80 0.68
C GLN A 22 18.76 14.03 1.42
N LYS A 23 17.87 14.82 2.04
CA LYS A 23 18.27 15.97 2.85
C LYS A 23 19.10 15.55 4.07
N LEU A 24 18.69 14.49 4.77
CA LEU A 24 19.43 13.97 5.94
C LEU A 24 20.80 13.44 5.53
N VAL A 25 20.89 12.71 4.42
CA VAL A 25 22.17 12.23 3.86
C VAL A 25 23.06 13.41 3.47
N SER A 26 22.54 14.39 2.72
CA SER A 26 23.32 15.55 2.25
C SER A 26 23.85 16.46 3.36
N ARG A 27 23.34 16.30 4.58
CA ARG A 27 23.70 17.06 5.78
C ARG A 27 24.46 16.21 6.80
N ASP A 28 24.85 14.99 6.43
CA ASP A 28 25.55 14.03 7.30
C ASP A 28 24.82 13.77 8.64
N GLN A 29 23.49 13.81 8.62
CA GLN A 29 22.66 13.59 9.82
C GLN A 29 22.32 12.12 10.04
N ILE A 30 22.58 11.27 9.05
CA ILE A 30 22.42 9.82 9.11
C ILE A 30 23.57 9.15 8.35
N ASP A 31 23.98 7.98 8.82
CA ASP A 31 24.78 7.05 8.03
C ASP A 31 23.83 6.21 7.16
N TYR A 32 23.89 6.40 5.84
CA TYR A 32 23.03 5.69 4.89
C TYR A 32 23.85 4.67 4.11
N GLN A 33 23.50 3.39 4.30
CA GLN A 33 24.16 2.25 3.68
C GLN A 33 23.23 1.61 2.62
N PRO A 34 23.31 2.03 1.34
CA PRO A 34 22.56 1.39 0.26
C PRO A 34 23.15 0.02 -0.08
N GLY A 35 22.41 -0.82 -0.81
CA GLY A 35 22.92 -2.11 -1.27
C GLY A 35 23.05 -3.17 -0.19
N VAL A 36 22.46 -2.95 0.99
CA VAL A 36 22.49 -3.89 2.12
C VAL A 36 21.11 -4.53 2.31
N LEU A 37 21.05 -5.86 2.30
CA LEU A 37 19.85 -6.63 2.62
C LEU A 37 19.91 -7.12 4.07
N VAL A 38 19.08 -6.54 4.92
CA VAL A 38 18.91 -7.00 6.31
C VAL A 38 18.17 -8.33 6.33
N GLU A 39 18.74 -9.32 7.03
CA GLU A 39 18.19 -10.66 7.14
C GLU A 39 17.61 -10.92 8.53
N SER A 40 18.37 -10.60 9.58
CA SER A 40 17.96 -10.87 10.95
C SER A 40 18.66 -9.98 11.96
N TRP A 41 18.24 -10.05 13.22
CA TRP A 41 18.93 -9.45 14.35
C TRP A 41 19.23 -10.48 15.44
N ARG A 42 20.19 -10.16 16.30
CA ARG A 42 20.46 -10.83 17.56
C ARG A 42 20.48 -9.79 18.67
N GLU A 43 19.75 -10.06 19.75
CA GLU A 43 19.72 -9.20 20.92
C GLU A 43 20.43 -9.91 22.09
N THR A 44 21.34 -9.20 22.75
CA THR A 44 21.99 -9.62 23.98
C THR A 44 21.70 -8.60 25.08
N ASN A 45 22.18 -8.85 26.30
CA ASN A 45 22.06 -7.86 27.38
C ASN A 45 22.82 -6.56 27.06
N ASP A 46 23.94 -6.68 26.34
CA ASP A 46 24.88 -5.59 26.06
C ASP A 46 24.48 -4.76 24.84
N GLY A 47 23.65 -5.29 23.94
CA GLY A 47 23.20 -4.55 22.76
C GLY A 47 22.49 -5.39 21.72
N LEU A 48 22.42 -4.85 20.51
CA LEU A 48 21.80 -5.49 19.36
C LEU A 48 22.80 -5.54 18.20
N THR A 49 22.83 -6.70 17.53
CA THR A 49 23.58 -6.90 16.29
C THR A 49 22.61 -7.19 15.16
N LEU A 50 22.68 -6.42 14.09
CA LEU A 50 21.98 -6.65 12.83
C LEU A 50 22.87 -7.50 11.92
N LEU A 51 22.29 -8.55 11.35
CA LEU A 51 22.92 -9.42 10.36
C LEU A 51 22.32 -9.11 8.98
N ALA A 52 23.20 -8.82 8.04
CA ALA A 52 22.83 -8.44 6.69
C ALA A 52 23.81 -9.03 5.66
N ALA A 53 23.46 -8.90 4.40
CA ALA A 53 24.34 -9.23 3.28
C ALA A 53 24.46 -8.05 2.32
N ASP A 54 25.64 -7.84 1.78
CA ASP A 54 25.83 -6.98 0.61
C ASP A 54 25.10 -7.61 -0.59
N VAL A 55 24.29 -6.82 -1.29
CA VAL A 55 23.44 -7.30 -2.37
C VAL A 55 24.24 -7.63 -3.63
N GLU A 56 25.39 -6.99 -3.85
CA GLU A 56 26.23 -7.20 -5.03
C GLU A 56 27.17 -8.40 -4.82
N THR A 57 27.85 -8.47 -3.69
CA THR A 57 28.86 -9.51 -3.41
C THR A 57 28.28 -10.73 -2.70
N GLY A 58 27.16 -10.57 -1.99
CA GLY A 58 26.59 -11.60 -1.11
C GLY A 58 27.36 -11.78 0.20
N GLU A 59 28.39 -10.95 0.47
CA GLU A 59 29.20 -11.05 1.68
C GLU A 59 28.40 -10.63 2.91
N SER A 60 28.64 -11.29 4.04
CA SER A 60 27.98 -10.96 5.30
C SER A 60 28.49 -9.64 5.86
N VAL A 61 27.54 -8.75 6.19
CA VAL A 61 27.79 -7.46 6.83
C VAL A 61 27.07 -7.42 8.18
N GLN A 62 27.67 -6.79 9.18
CA GLN A 62 27.08 -6.66 10.51
C GLN A 62 27.10 -5.21 10.99
N PHE A 63 26.05 -4.84 11.70
CA PHE A 63 25.94 -3.54 12.36
C PHE A 63 25.60 -3.75 13.83
N THR A 64 26.19 -2.96 14.71
CA THR A 64 25.89 -3.00 16.14
C THR A 64 25.22 -1.70 16.57
N GLY A 65 24.30 -1.80 17.54
CA GLY A 65 23.58 -0.64 18.03
C GLY A 65 22.80 -0.90 19.31
N GLY A 66 22.28 0.17 19.91
CA GLY A 66 21.49 0.11 21.15
C GLY A 66 19.99 -0.14 20.93
N THR A 67 19.47 0.23 19.76
CA THR A 67 18.04 0.21 19.41
C THR A 67 17.87 -0.10 17.92
N LEU A 68 16.88 -0.92 17.57
CA LEU A 68 16.50 -1.26 16.20
C LEU A 68 15.08 -0.77 15.91
N LEU A 69 14.94 0.10 14.90
CA LEU A 69 13.65 0.49 14.33
C LEU A 69 13.43 -0.26 13.01
N LEU A 70 12.50 -1.22 12.99
CA LEU A 70 12.10 -1.94 11.79
C LEU A 70 11.06 -1.13 11.01
N ALA A 71 11.42 -0.74 9.79
CA ALA A 71 10.55 -0.01 8.87
C ALA A 71 10.68 -0.53 7.41
N ALA A 72 10.83 -1.84 7.25
CA ALA A 72 11.03 -2.49 5.94
C ALA A 72 9.73 -2.71 5.14
N GLY A 73 8.59 -2.23 5.66
CA GLY A 73 7.26 -2.49 5.14
C GLY A 73 6.69 -3.79 5.73
N ALA A 74 5.34 -3.88 5.82
CA ALA A 74 4.66 -4.92 6.58
C ALA A 74 5.16 -6.35 6.31
N ILE A 75 5.42 -6.69 5.04
CA ILE A 75 5.84 -8.02 4.61
C ILE A 75 7.31 -8.31 4.99
N ASN A 76 8.23 -7.39 4.69
CA ASN A 76 9.65 -7.63 4.94
C ASN A 76 9.99 -7.50 6.42
N THR A 77 9.34 -6.59 7.14
CA THR A 77 9.47 -6.51 8.61
C THR A 77 9.04 -7.82 9.26
N ALA A 78 7.97 -8.46 8.77
CA ALA A 78 7.56 -9.79 9.22
C ALA A 78 8.60 -10.87 8.87
N ARG A 79 9.17 -10.84 7.66
CA ARG A 79 10.25 -11.75 7.25
C ARG A 79 11.43 -11.67 8.21
N ILE A 80 11.95 -10.47 8.46
CA ILE A 80 13.08 -10.23 9.35
C ILE A 80 12.75 -10.73 10.77
N ALA A 81 11.52 -10.52 11.24
CA ALA A 81 11.09 -11.01 12.55
C ALA A 81 11.04 -12.54 12.66
N LEU A 82 10.46 -13.22 11.68
CA LEU A 82 10.42 -14.69 11.62
C LEU A 82 11.84 -15.28 11.48
N GLN A 83 12.67 -14.69 10.61
CA GLN A 83 14.05 -15.14 10.38
C GLN A 83 14.92 -14.99 11.64
N SER A 84 14.80 -13.87 12.36
CA SER A 84 15.56 -13.61 13.59
C SER A 84 15.24 -14.59 14.71
N ARG A 85 14.01 -15.10 14.74
CA ARG A 85 13.56 -16.13 15.69
C ARG A 85 13.67 -17.55 15.16
N ARG A 86 14.11 -17.72 13.90
CA ARG A 86 14.18 -19.01 13.18
C ARG A 86 12.85 -19.76 13.21
N ASP A 87 11.76 -19.03 13.10
CA ASP A 87 10.41 -19.56 13.23
C ASP A 87 9.81 -19.86 11.86
N LEU A 88 9.57 -21.15 11.61
CA LEU A 88 9.01 -21.68 10.37
C LEU A 88 7.57 -22.20 10.55
N SER A 89 7.01 -22.11 11.76
CA SER A 89 5.69 -22.66 12.08
C SER A 89 4.62 -21.58 12.22
N THR A 90 5.00 -20.39 12.69
CA THR A 90 4.06 -19.28 12.88
C THR A 90 3.48 -18.78 11.56
N ARG A 91 2.17 -18.51 11.59
CA ARG A 91 1.44 -17.85 10.51
C ARG A 91 0.97 -16.49 11.00
N LEU A 92 1.51 -15.44 10.40
CA LEU A 92 1.18 -14.06 10.73
C LEU A 92 0.02 -13.57 9.86
N PRO A 93 -0.90 -12.76 10.40
CA PRO A 93 -1.95 -12.15 9.58
C PRO A 93 -1.34 -11.10 8.64
N LEU A 94 -1.86 -11.00 7.43
CA LEU A 94 -1.50 -9.95 6.47
C LEU A 94 -2.79 -9.28 6.01
N LEU A 95 -3.00 -8.05 6.49
CA LEU A 95 -4.14 -7.23 6.12
C LEU A 95 -3.87 -6.57 4.77
N GLU A 96 -4.91 -6.48 3.96
CA GLU A 96 -4.97 -5.66 2.77
C GLU A 96 -6.35 -5.02 2.61
N ASN A 97 -6.47 -4.00 1.76
CA ASN A 97 -7.76 -3.40 1.44
C ASN A 97 -8.40 -4.09 0.23
N PRO A 98 -9.50 -4.83 0.34
CA PRO A 98 -10.23 -5.24 -0.85
C PRO A 98 -10.61 -4.02 -1.70
N ILE A 99 -10.59 -4.18 -3.02
CA ILE A 99 -10.80 -3.08 -3.94
C ILE A 99 -11.73 -3.49 -5.07
N LEU A 100 -12.65 -2.59 -5.43
CA LEU A 100 -13.39 -2.64 -6.68
C LEU A 100 -12.97 -1.50 -7.59
N GLN A 101 -12.78 -1.80 -8.86
CA GLN A 101 -12.50 -0.82 -9.90
C GLN A 101 -13.79 -0.58 -10.68
N ILE A 102 -14.30 0.66 -10.61
CA ILE A 102 -15.56 1.07 -11.22
C ILE A 102 -15.22 2.03 -12.37
N PRO A 103 -15.27 1.58 -13.63
CA PRO A 103 -15.09 2.46 -14.78
C PRO A 103 -16.24 3.45 -14.85
N LEU A 104 -15.92 4.72 -15.07
CA LEU A 104 -16.89 5.82 -15.15
C LEU A 104 -16.73 6.55 -16.49
N ILE A 105 -17.84 7.01 -17.04
CA ILE A 105 -17.86 7.92 -18.19
C ILE A 105 -18.65 9.17 -17.85
N ALA A 106 -18.15 10.34 -18.21
CA ALA A 106 -18.83 11.61 -18.15
C ALA A 106 -19.35 11.96 -19.56
N PRO A 107 -20.61 11.66 -19.93
CA PRO A 107 -21.07 11.77 -21.32
C PRO A 107 -20.92 13.17 -21.90
N HIS A 108 -21.06 14.21 -21.08
CA HIS A 108 -20.90 15.62 -21.47
C HIS A 108 -19.46 16.00 -21.87
N SER A 109 -18.49 15.14 -21.60
CA SER A 109 -17.07 15.33 -21.94
C SER A 109 -16.62 14.52 -23.16
N VAL A 110 -17.52 13.71 -23.74
CA VAL A 110 -17.21 12.93 -24.94
C VAL A 110 -16.88 13.87 -26.10
N GLY A 111 -15.76 13.62 -26.78
CA GLY A 111 -15.27 14.44 -27.89
C GLY A 111 -14.59 15.74 -27.49
N ARG A 112 -14.48 16.06 -26.19
CA ARG A 112 -13.65 17.19 -25.74
C ARG A 112 -12.18 16.96 -26.10
N ARG A 113 -11.42 18.04 -26.20
CA ARG A 113 -9.96 17.93 -26.28
C ARG A 113 -9.44 17.38 -24.95
N LEU A 114 -8.52 16.42 -25.03
CA LEU A 114 -7.84 15.91 -23.85
C LEU A 114 -7.04 17.04 -23.21
N ASP A 115 -7.21 17.24 -21.90
CA ASP A 115 -6.36 18.14 -21.14
C ASP A 115 -4.99 17.48 -20.90
N THR A 116 -3.94 18.12 -21.41
CA THR A 116 -2.55 17.67 -21.29
C THR A 116 -1.81 18.34 -20.13
N GLN A 117 -2.49 19.19 -19.36
CA GLN A 117 -1.96 19.86 -18.16
C GLN A 117 -2.74 19.44 -16.90
N ALA A 118 -3.67 18.49 -17.03
CA ALA A 118 -4.44 18.00 -15.90
C ALA A 118 -3.59 17.20 -14.92
N PHE A 119 -3.85 17.41 -13.62
CA PHE A 119 -3.19 16.66 -12.55
C PHE A 119 -3.67 15.21 -12.54
N GLY A 120 -2.73 14.29 -12.75
CA GLY A 120 -3.02 12.89 -13.02
C GLY A 120 -3.41 12.00 -11.85
N LEU A 121 -3.26 12.46 -10.59
CA LEU A 121 -3.53 11.63 -9.42
C LEU A 121 -5.01 11.65 -9.02
N VAL A 122 -5.32 11.22 -7.79
CA VAL A 122 -6.69 11.24 -7.26
C VAL A 122 -7.20 12.68 -7.18
N GLN A 123 -8.29 12.95 -7.89
CA GLN A 123 -8.90 14.28 -7.95
C GLN A 123 -10.06 14.44 -6.97
N LEU A 124 -10.76 13.34 -6.67
CA LEU A 124 -11.89 13.34 -5.74
C LEU A 124 -11.89 12.08 -4.88
N ASN A 125 -12.08 12.26 -3.58
CA ASN A 125 -12.34 11.17 -2.65
C ASN A 125 -13.78 11.23 -2.17
N LEU A 126 -14.47 10.09 -2.25
CA LEU A 126 -15.77 9.84 -1.67
C LEU A 126 -15.57 9.01 -0.40
N VAL A 127 -16.19 9.43 0.71
CA VAL A 127 -16.32 8.60 1.91
C VAL A 127 -17.79 8.22 2.03
N TRP A 128 -18.07 6.92 2.04
CA TRP A 128 -19.43 6.41 1.98
C TRP A 128 -19.69 5.40 3.10
N GLN A 129 -20.63 5.74 3.99
CA GLN A 129 -21.19 4.76 4.92
C GLN A 129 -22.21 3.91 4.16
N SER A 130 -21.79 2.72 3.72
CA SER A 130 -22.64 1.83 2.94
C SER A 130 -23.56 1.04 3.86
N ALA A 131 -24.88 1.23 3.72
CA ALA A 131 -25.87 0.41 4.41
C ALA A 131 -25.85 -1.05 3.96
N GLY A 132 -25.62 -1.31 2.65
CA GLY A 132 -25.55 -2.65 2.09
C GLY A 132 -24.35 -3.46 2.58
N HIS A 133 -23.20 -2.79 2.79
CA HIS A 133 -22.00 -3.44 3.32
C HIS A 133 -21.82 -3.28 4.84
N GLY A 134 -22.62 -2.45 5.52
CA GLY A 134 -22.51 -2.20 6.95
C GLY A 134 -21.18 -1.55 7.39
N MET A 135 -20.48 -0.86 6.49
CA MET A 135 -19.13 -0.33 6.76
C MET A 135 -18.84 0.97 5.98
N THR A 136 -17.81 1.69 6.41
CA THR A 136 -17.32 2.88 5.71
C THR A 136 -16.36 2.47 4.58
N LEU A 137 -16.67 2.91 3.37
CA LEU A 137 -15.86 2.70 2.16
C LEU A 137 -15.24 4.02 1.70
N GLN A 138 -14.14 3.95 0.96
CA GLN A 138 -13.55 5.11 0.29
C GLN A 138 -13.48 4.88 -1.23
N GLY A 139 -14.10 5.76 -2.00
CA GLY A 139 -13.91 5.83 -3.45
C GLY A 139 -12.88 6.88 -3.83
N SER A 140 -11.85 6.54 -4.60
CA SER A 140 -10.88 7.48 -5.15
C SER A 140 -11.08 7.59 -6.66
N LEU A 141 -11.48 8.76 -7.15
CA LEU A 141 -11.67 9.01 -8.58
C LEU A 141 -10.37 9.54 -9.18
N ILE A 142 -9.98 8.93 -10.29
CA ILE A 142 -8.79 9.25 -11.05
C ILE A 142 -9.22 9.41 -12.51
N GLU A 143 -8.74 10.48 -13.16
CA GLU A 143 -8.89 10.65 -14.60
C GLU A 143 -7.92 9.73 -15.35
N LEU A 144 -8.36 9.17 -16.48
CA LEU A 144 -7.52 8.29 -17.29
C LEU A 144 -6.60 9.06 -18.26
N THR A 145 -6.26 10.31 -17.91
CA THR A 145 -5.38 11.18 -18.69
C THR A 145 -3.90 10.99 -18.37
N ALA A 146 -3.58 10.35 -17.24
CA ALA A 146 -2.21 10.13 -16.76
C ALA A 146 -1.63 8.73 -17.07
N PRO A 147 -2.38 7.62 -16.96
CA PRO A 147 -1.89 6.30 -17.38
C PRO A 147 -1.52 6.29 -18.88
N MET A 148 -0.60 5.42 -19.29
CA MET A 148 -0.16 5.39 -20.68
C MET A 148 -1.32 4.96 -21.59
N ARG A 149 -1.58 5.75 -22.64
CA ARG A 149 -2.66 5.47 -23.61
C ARG A 149 -2.58 4.05 -24.19
N ALA A 150 -1.38 3.51 -24.36
CA ALA A 150 -1.17 2.14 -24.84
C ALA A 150 -1.90 1.08 -24.00
N GLU A 151 -2.09 1.31 -22.70
CA GLU A 151 -2.79 0.39 -21.80
C GLU A 151 -4.27 0.19 -22.16
N PHE A 152 -4.89 1.19 -22.78
CA PHE A 152 -6.30 1.15 -23.19
C PHE A 152 -6.48 0.69 -24.64
N PHE A 153 -5.44 0.76 -25.48
CA PHE A 153 -5.55 0.49 -26.91
C PHE A 153 -6.06 -0.92 -27.23
N GLY A 154 -5.61 -1.92 -26.48
CA GLY A 154 -6.03 -3.32 -26.64
C GLY A 154 -7.32 -3.69 -25.92
N ARG A 155 -8.00 -2.75 -25.23
CA ARG A 155 -9.15 -3.05 -24.36
C ARG A 155 -10.51 -2.88 -25.02
N PHE A 156 -10.55 -2.18 -26.16
CA PHE A 156 -11.78 -2.02 -26.94
C PHE A 156 -11.90 -3.13 -27.98
N PRO A 157 -13.10 -3.71 -28.19
CA PRO A 157 -13.32 -4.80 -29.15
C PRO A 157 -13.50 -4.30 -30.59
N LEU A 158 -12.76 -3.27 -31.02
CA LEU A 158 -12.82 -2.73 -32.39
C LEU A 158 -11.49 -2.99 -33.13
N SER A 159 -11.47 -2.71 -34.44
CA SER A 159 -10.23 -2.73 -35.22
C SER A 159 -9.21 -1.73 -34.67
N ALA A 160 -7.93 -1.91 -34.96
CA ALA A 160 -6.87 -0.98 -34.53
C ALA A 160 -7.19 0.50 -34.83
N ARG A 161 -7.69 0.79 -36.04
CA ARG A 161 -8.11 2.16 -36.41
C ARG A 161 -9.35 2.60 -35.63
N GLY A 162 -10.30 1.70 -35.39
CA GLY A 162 -11.49 1.95 -34.57
C GLY A 162 -11.15 2.24 -33.12
N ASN A 163 -10.26 1.47 -32.50
CA ASN A 163 -9.78 1.70 -31.14
C ASN A 163 -9.08 3.05 -31.03
N LEU A 164 -8.19 3.40 -31.97
CA LEU A 164 -7.55 4.72 -31.99
C LEU A 164 -8.58 5.86 -32.08
N ALA A 165 -9.58 5.74 -32.95
CA ALA A 165 -10.63 6.76 -33.10
C ALA A 165 -11.51 6.86 -31.85
N ALA A 166 -11.97 5.73 -31.31
CA ALA A 166 -12.80 5.66 -30.11
C ALA A 166 -12.06 6.24 -28.91
N MET A 167 -10.80 5.87 -28.71
CA MET A 167 -9.99 6.41 -27.61
C MET A 167 -9.83 7.92 -27.67
N ARG A 168 -9.60 8.50 -28.86
CA ARG A 168 -9.48 9.96 -29.01
C ARG A 168 -10.73 10.70 -28.53
N VAL A 169 -11.90 10.09 -28.70
CA VAL A 169 -13.20 10.69 -28.38
C VAL A 169 -13.63 10.38 -26.94
N LEU A 170 -13.34 9.17 -26.45
CA LEU A 170 -13.83 8.67 -25.17
C LEU A 170 -12.87 8.95 -24.01
N LEU A 171 -11.55 8.91 -24.22
CA LEU A 171 -10.58 9.03 -23.14
C LEU A 171 -10.77 10.29 -22.28
N PRO A 172 -11.05 11.49 -22.84
CA PRO A 172 -11.32 12.70 -22.04
C PRO A 172 -12.59 12.62 -21.18
N ALA A 173 -13.48 11.68 -21.48
CA ALA A 173 -14.70 11.42 -20.74
C ALA A 173 -14.55 10.27 -19.74
N MET A 174 -13.46 9.50 -19.79
CA MET A 174 -13.31 8.30 -18.97
C MET A 174 -12.58 8.59 -17.67
N MET A 175 -13.11 8.02 -16.60
CA MET A 175 -12.54 8.06 -15.25
C MET A 175 -12.56 6.64 -14.68
N MET A 176 -11.75 6.42 -13.64
CA MET A 176 -11.79 5.20 -12.85
C MET A 176 -12.02 5.58 -11.40
N MET A 177 -12.97 4.92 -10.75
CA MET A 177 -13.07 4.93 -9.30
C MET A 177 -12.46 3.66 -8.73
N GLN A 178 -11.50 3.84 -7.83
CA GLN A 178 -11.00 2.79 -6.95
C GLN A 178 -11.81 2.83 -5.64
N LEU A 179 -12.71 1.88 -5.45
CA LEU A 179 -13.51 1.74 -4.24
C LEU A 179 -12.82 0.77 -3.28
N TYR A 180 -12.23 1.31 -2.22
CA TYR A 180 -11.53 0.58 -1.18
C TYR A 180 -12.46 0.20 -0.04
N TYR A 181 -12.33 -1.05 0.41
CA TYR A 181 -12.95 -1.60 1.60
C TYR A 181 -11.93 -1.60 2.75
N PRO A 182 -12.38 -1.50 4.02
CA PRO A 182 -11.50 -1.73 5.15
C PRO A 182 -10.99 -3.18 5.12
N GLY A 183 -9.79 -3.43 5.65
CA GLY A 183 -9.22 -4.78 5.68
C GLY A 183 -10.04 -5.78 6.51
N SER A 184 -10.96 -5.30 7.34
CA SER A 184 -11.94 -6.14 8.05
C SER A 184 -13.07 -6.67 7.17
N ALA A 185 -13.17 -6.23 5.91
CA ALA A 185 -14.18 -6.72 4.97
C ALA A 185 -13.91 -8.16 4.51
N GLN A 186 -12.68 -8.64 4.68
CA GLN A 186 -12.29 -10.02 4.40
C GLN A 186 -11.40 -10.59 5.53
N PRO A 187 -11.30 -11.92 5.66
CA PRO A 187 -10.29 -12.52 6.53
C PRO A 187 -8.88 -12.11 6.08
N PRO A 188 -7.93 -11.90 7.01
CA PRO A 188 -6.54 -11.62 6.66
C PRO A 188 -5.94 -12.78 5.86
N ALA A 189 -5.00 -12.47 4.98
CA ALA A 189 -4.12 -13.49 4.41
C ALA A 189 -3.17 -14.02 5.50
N GLU A 190 -2.64 -15.22 5.30
CA GLU A 190 -1.62 -15.81 6.17
C GLU A 190 -0.24 -15.69 5.52
N LEU A 191 0.71 -15.13 6.26
CA LEU A 191 2.11 -15.01 5.88
C LEU A 191 2.97 -15.90 6.78
N SER A 192 3.79 -16.77 6.19
CA SER A 192 4.73 -17.61 6.93
C SER A 192 6.09 -17.71 6.24
N LEU A 193 7.11 -18.08 7.02
CA LEU A 193 8.47 -18.29 6.52
C LEU A 193 8.66 -19.77 6.14
N SER A 194 9.19 -20.01 4.94
CA SER A 194 9.54 -21.35 4.45
C SER A 194 10.99 -21.70 4.81
N PRO A 195 11.36 -23.00 4.87
CA PRO A 195 12.72 -23.43 5.21
C PRO A 195 13.82 -22.88 4.29
N ASN A 196 13.49 -22.56 3.04
CA ASN A 196 14.41 -21.94 2.08
C ASN A 196 14.54 -20.40 2.22
N GLY A 197 14.01 -19.82 3.30
CA GLY A 197 14.06 -18.39 3.56
C GLY A 197 13.06 -17.54 2.77
N ARG A 198 12.21 -18.15 1.93
CA ARG A 198 11.15 -17.46 1.18
C ARG A 198 9.88 -17.32 2.03
N LEU A 199 9.14 -16.24 1.81
CA LEU A 199 7.80 -16.09 2.37
C LEU A 199 6.77 -16.86 1.53
N ARG A 200 5.81 -17.48 2.23
CA ARG A 200 4.58 -18.01 1.64
C ARG A 200 3.43 -17.14 2.13
N ILE A 201 2.65 -16.62 1.18
CA ILE A 201 1.42 -15.87 1.47
C ILE A 201 0.25 -16.67 0.91
N VAL A 202 -0.75 -16.94 1.74
CA VAL A 202 -1.98 -17.65 1.36
C VAL A 202 -3.15 -16.76 1.72
N ALA A 203 -3.91 -16.31 0.72
CA ALA A 203 -5.09 -15.49 0.92
C ALA A 203 -6.33 -16.25 0.44
N PRO A 204 -7.45 -16.20 1.18
CA PRO A 204 -8.69 -16.77 0.68
C PRO A 204 -9.19 -15.97 -0.54
N PRO A 205 -9.81 -16.62 -1.53
CA PRO A 205 -10.57 -15.89 -2.52
C PRO A 205 -11.68 -15.13 -1.82
N HIS A 206 -11.90 -13.89 -2.23
CA HIS A 206 -12.95 -13.06 -1.70
C HIS A 206 -13.71 -12.48 -2.88
N ASP A 207 -15.04 -12.53 -2.87
CA ASP A 207 -15.89 -11.93 -3.88
C ASP A 207 -16.75 -10.86 -3.21
N MET A 208 -16.74 -9.66 -3.79
CA MET A 208 -17.47 -8.54 -3.24
C MET A 208 -18.82 -8.41 -3.90
N ASP A 209 -19.87 -8.34 -3.08
CA ASP A 209 -21.23 -8.18 -3.58
C ASP A 209 -21.38 -6.85 -4.34
N ARG A 210 -21.50 -6.96 -5.67
CA ARG A 210 -21.66 -5.82 -6.58
C ARG A 210 -23.10 -5.30 -6.57
N ALA A 211 -24.08 -6.09 -6.17
CA ALA A 211 -25.48 -5.66 -6.13
C ALA A 211 -25.68 -4.53 -5.11
N SER A 212 -24.95 -4.61 -3.98
CA SER A 212 -24.91 -3.57 -2.95
C SER A 212 -24.37 -2.20 -3.42
N LEU A 213 -23.81 -2.11 -4.64
CA LEU A 213 -23.34 -0.85 -5.21
C LEU A 213 -24.42 -0.03 -5.92
N ALA A 214 -25.64 -0.56 -6.10
CA ALA A 214 -26.70 0.15 -6.82
C ALA A 214 -26.96 1.58 -6.29
N PRO A 215 -26.98 1.86 -4.96
CA PRO A 215 -27.12 3.22 -4.45
C PRO A 215 -25.97 4.14 -4.84
N LEU A 216 -24.74 3.64 -4.84
CA LEU A 216 -23.55 4.38 -5.26
C LEU A 216 -23.62 4.71 -6.75
N LEU A 217 -23.95 3.73 -7.60
CA LEU A 217 -24.08 3.94 -9.05
C LEU A 217 -25.18 4.97 -9.37
N LYS A 218 -26.28 4.96 -8.63
CA LYS A 218 -27.34 5.98 -8.75
C LYS A 218 -26.83 7.37 -8.37
N ALA A 219 -26.11 7.49 -7.26
CA ALA A 219 -25.54 8.77 -6.83
C ALA A 219 -24.52 9.32 -7.84
N LEU A 220 -23.64 8.46 -8.37
CA LEU A 220 -22.69 8.84 -9.42
C LEU A 220 -23.40 9.31 -10.68
N ARG A 221 -24.48 8.64 -11.08
CA ARG A 221 -25.30 9.04 -12.23
C ARG A 221 -25.93 10.42 -12.04
N MET A 222 -26.37 10.75 -10.83
CA MET A 222 -26.88 12.10 -10.50
C MET A 222 -25.80 13.18 -10.60
N LEU A 223 -24.53 12.82 -10.38
CA LEU A 223 -23.36 13.70 -10.60
C LEU A 223 -22.92 13.74 -12.08
N GLY A 224 -23.65 13.10 -12.98
CA GLY A 224 -23.32 13.04 -14.40
C GLY A 224 -22.25 12.00 -14.77
N LEU A 225 -21.89 11.12 -13.85
CA LEU A 225 -20.93 10.03 -14.04
C LEU A 225 -21.65 8.70 -14.22
N TRP A 226 -21.50 8.09 -15.39
CA TRP A 226 -22.22 6.88 -15.75
C TRP A 226 -21.30 5.67 -15.63
N SER A 227 -21.84 4.58 -15.11
CA SER A 227 -21.21 3.27 -15.06
C SER A 227 -22.27 2.18 -15.10
N HIS A 228 -21.84 0.93 -15.21
CA HIS A 228 -22.71 -0.23 -15.19
C HIS A 228 -22.07 -1.36 -14.38
N ALA A 229 -22.87 -2.10 -13.60
CA ALA A 229 -22.37 -3.15 -12.70
C ALA A 229 -21.53 -4.22 -13.41
N ALA A 230 -21.88 -4.55 -14.66
CA ALA A 230 -21.13 -5.51 -15.48
C ALA A 230 -19.71 -5.04 -15.87
N LEU A 231 -19.42 -3.74 -15.79
CA LEU A 231 -18.09 -3.18 -16.08
C LEU A 231 -17.19 -3.18 -14.85
N ILE A 232 -17.74 -3.33 -13.65
CA ILE A 232 -17.00 -3.30 -12.40
C ILE A 232 -16.06 -4.50 -12.36
N GLN A 233 -14.79 -4.22 -12.11
CA GLN A 233 -13.75 -5.24 -12.00
C GLN A 233 -13.34 -5.40 -10.54
N GLN A 234 -13.10 -6.64 -10.15
CA GLN A 234 -12.48 -6.95 -8.88
C GLN A 234 -11.08 -7.51 -9.17
N PRO A 235 -10.01 -6.79 -8.82
CA PRO A 235 -8.66 -7.32 -8.89
C PRO A 235 -8.50 -8.55 -7.99
N PRO A 236 -7.57 -9.47 -8.31
CA PRO A 236 -7.26 -10.59 -7.45
C PRO A 236 -6.84 -10.14 -6.04
N THR A 237 -7.18 -10.94 -5.03
CA THR A 237 -6.69 -10.78 -3.66
C THR A 237 -5.16 -10.65 -3.66
N GLY A 238 -4.63 -9.70 -2.90
CA GLY A 238 -3.22 -9.32 -2.87
C GLY A 238 -2.86 -8.14 -3.76
N HIS A 239 -3.71 -7.66 -4.67
CA HIS A 239 -3.34 -6.60 -5.63
C HIS A 239 -3.60 -5.18 -5.13
N ALA A 240 -4.07 -5.01 -3.89
CA ALA A 240 -4.49 -3.71 -3.36
C ALA A 240 -3.35 -2.80 -2.87
N ILE A 241 -2.09 -3.25 -2.98
CA ILE A 241 -0.82 -2.56 -2.67
C ILE A 241 -0.65 -1.96 -1.26
N HIS A 242 -1.70 -1.94 -0.43
CA HIS A 242 -1.67 -1.54 0.97
C HIS A 242 -1.62 -2.78 1.85
N TYR A 243 -0.48 -3.02 2.52
CA TYR A 243 -0.32 -4.14 3.44
C TYR A 243 -0.03 -3.69 4.86
N ALA A 244 -0.61 -4.39 5.83
CA ALA A 244 -0.49 -4.06 7.25
C ALA A 244 -0.67 -5.27 8.17
N GLY A 245 -0.40 -5.06 9.46
CA GLY A 245 -0.89 -5.91 10.54
C GLY A 245 -0.20 -7.24 10.74
N THR A 246 0.99 -7.44 10.17
CA THR A 246 1.80 -8.65 10.37
C THR A 246 2.37 -8.78 11.78
N LEU A 247 2.59 -7.67 12.49
CA LEU A 247 3.09 -7.62 13.86
C LEU A 247 2.25 -6.65 14.72
N PRO A 248 0.93 -6.86 14.85
CA PRO A 248 0.01 -5.79 15.21
C PRO A 248 0.19 -5.33 16.67
N MET A 249 -0.04 -4.05 16.92
CA MET A 249 -0.04 -3.48 18.27
C MET A 249 -1.23 -4.01 19.09
N ARG A 250 -0.97 -4.31 20.37
CA ARG A 250 -1.98 -4.74 21.35
C ARG A 250 -1.66 -4.13 22.71
N THR A 251 -2.67 -3.99 23.56
CA THR A 251 -2.50 -3.55 24.95
C THR A 251 -1.71 -4.58 25.77
N GLN A 252 -1.96 -5.86 25.52
CA GLN A 252 -1.23 -7.00 26.08
C GLN A 252 -0.73 -7.87 24.92
N PRO A 253 0.46 -7.58 24.36
CA PRO A 253 0.96 -8.29 23.20
C PRO A 253 1.48 -9.68 23.58
N GLY A 254 1.27 -10.65 22.69
CA GLY A 254 1.92 -11.96 22.69
C GLY A 254 3.03 -12.06 21.65
N ALA A 255 3.42 -13.29 21.29
CA ALA A 255 4.41 -13.51 20.24
C ALA A 255 4.03 -12.79 18.93
N TYR A 256 5.01 -12.14 18.29
CA TYR A 256 4.84 -11.38 17.04
C TYR A 256 3.78 -10.27 17.11
N GLN A 257 3.62 -9.65 18.27
CA GLN A 257 2.80 -8.47 18.46
C GLN A 257 3.65 -7.36 19.09
N CYS A 258 3.21 -6.13 18.91
CA CYS A 258 3.90 -4.97 19.47
C CYS A 258 3.13 -4.40 20.66
N TYR A 259 3.86 -3.83 21.61
CA TYR A 259 3.28 -2.93 22.61
C TYR A 259 2.78 -1.64 21.93
N PRO A 260 1.93 -0.83 22.59
CA PRO A 260 1.42 0.40 22.01
C PRO A 260 2.52 1.39 21.60
N ASP A 261 3.68 1.36 22.26
CA ASP A 261 4.88 2.15 21.92
C ASP A 261 5.65 1.64 20.69
N GLY A 262 5.22 0.53 20.08
CA GLY A 262 5.85 -0.10 18.93
C GLY A 262 6.89 -1.16 19.28
N ARG A 263 7.23 -1.38 20.56
CA ARG A 263 8.22 -2.39 20.95
C ARG A 263 7.71 -3.80 20.65
N LEU A 264 8.53 -4.62 20.01
CA LEU A 264 8.18 -6.00 19.69
C LEU A 264 8.21 -6.87 20.96
N HIS A 265 7.13 -7.60 21.21
CA HIS A 265 7.03 -8.48 22.39
C HIS A 265 8.17 -9.49 22.45
N GLY A 266 8.75 -9.66 23.64
CA GLY A 266 9.90 -10.53 23.88
C GLY A 266 11.25 -9.90 23.51
N THR A 267 11.28 -8.61 23.16
CA THR A 267 12.53 -7.86 22.92
C THR A 267 12.61 -6.63 23.83
N ARG A 268 13.82 -6.14 24.06
CA ARG A 268 14.07 -4.91 24.83
C ARG A 268 14.30 -3.70 23.93
N ARG A 269 14.89 -3.93 22.76
CA ARG A 269 15.49 -2.89 21.91
C ARG A 269 14.94 -2.87 20.48
N VAL A 270 13.95 -3.71 20.15
CA VAL A 270 13.39 -3.81 18.79
C VAL A 270 12.00 -3.20 18.74
N PHE A 271 11.81 -2.22 17.85
CA PHE A 271 10.55 -1.52 17.65
C PHE A 271 10.13 -1.59 16.19
N VAL A 272 8.83 -1.66 15.94
CA VAL A 272 8.25 -1.77 14.60
C VAL A 272 7.58 -0.46 14.23
N ALA A 273 8.20 0.32 13.34
CA ALA A 273 7.82 1.68 13.00
C ALA A 273 7.06 1.80 11.66
N ASP A 274 6.69 0.69 11.04
CA ASP A 274 5.88 0.65 9.81
C ASP A 274 4.48 0.05 10.06
N SER A 275 3.77 -0.22 8.96
CA SER A 275 2.42 -0.77 8.97
C SER A 275 2.30 -2.22 9.44
N ALA A 276 3.39 -2.96 9.63
CA ALA A 276 3.33 -4.26 10.32
C ALA A 276 2.66 -4.11 11.70
N SER A 277 2.94 -2.99 12.38
CA SER A 277 2.40 -2.68 13.71
C SER A 277 0.91 -2.32 13.74
N PHE A 278 0.26 -2.13 12.59
CA PHE A 278 -1.11 -1.61 12.56
C PHE A 278 -2.11 -2.69 13.00
N PRO A 279 -2.97 -2.40 14.00
CA PRO A 279 -3.94 -3.38 14.49
C PRO A 279 -5.12 -3.58 13.54
N THR A 280 -5.41 -2.57 12.71
CA THR A 280 -6.50 -2.52 11.75
C THR A 280 -6.06 -1.76 10.51
N LEU A 281 -6.74 -2.01 9.39
CA LEU A 281 -6.50 -1.32 8.13
C LEU A 281 -7.82 -0.67 7.66
N PRO A 282 -7.97 0.66 7.74
CA PRO A 282 -9.18 1.33 7.28
C PRO A 282 -9.27 1.32 5.76
N ALA A 283 -10.44 1.62 5.19
CA ALA A 283 -10.60 1.82 3.74
C ALA A 283 -9.75 2.97 3.18
N LYS A 284 -9.31 3.87 4.05
CA LYS A 284 -8.56 5.07 3.70
C LYS A 284 -7.08 4.81 3.51
N ASN A 285 -6.47 5.58 2.61
CA ASN A 285 -5.03 5.61 2.37
C ASN A 285 -4.26 5.79 3.69
N MET A 286 -3.26 4.92 3.91
CA MET A 286 -2.60 4.75 5.20
C MET A 286 -1.29 5.52 5.36
N SER A 287 -0.74 6.13 4.30
CA SER A 287 0.60 6.73 4.30
C SER A 287 0.80 7.78 5.40
N PHE A 288 -0.15 8.70 5.59
CA PHE A 288 -0.07 9.71 6.66
C PHE A 288 -0.17 9.09 8.06
N GLY A 289 -1.03 8.10 8.25
CA GLY A 289 -1.13 7.37 9.51
C GLY A 289 0.18 6.63 9.83
N MET A 290 0.81 6.05 8.81
CA MET A 290 2.09 5.35 8.94
C MET A 290 3.21 6.32 9.32
N MET A 291 3.30 7.49 8.69
CA MET A 291 4.27 8.53 9.06
C MET A 291 4.05 9.03 10.50
N ALA A 292 2.80 9.30 10.89
CA ALA A 292 2.49 9.73 12.25
C ALA A 292 2.86 8.66 13.29
N ASN A 293 2.58 7.39 12.99
CA ASN A 293 2.93 6.27 13.86
C ASN A 293 4.46 6.10 13.97
N ALA A 294 5.19 6.21 12.85
CA ALA A 294 6.64 6.14 12.85
C ALA A 294 7.27 7.21 13.75
N MET A 295 6.81 8.46 13.67
CA MET A 295 7.28 9.56 14.51
C MET A 295 7.03 9.30 16.00
N ARG A 296 5.85 8.80 16.34
CA ARG A 296 5.45 8.45 17.70
C ARG A 296 6.32 7.33 18.27
N ILE A 297 6.57 6.29 17.48
CA ILE A 297 7.38 5.13 17.89
C ILE A 297 8.85 5.51 18.02
N ALA A 298 9.39 6.31 17.08
CA ALA A 298 10.76 6.81 17.18
C ALA A 298 10.98 7.63 18.48
N THR A 299 9.99 8.46 18.86
CA THR A 299 10.03 9.22 20.12
C THR A 299 10.04 8.29 21.34
N ALA A 300 9.20 7.25 21.36
CA ALA A 300 9.16 6.28 22.45
C ALA A 300 10.45 5.46 22.56
N ALA A 301 11.01 5.05 21.42
CA ALA A 301 12.26 4.29 21.37
C ALA A 301 13.48 5.10 21.83
N ALA A 302 13.46 6.43 21.68
CA ALA A 302 14.54 7.32 22.11
C ALA A 302 14.62 7.50 23.64
N ILE A 303 13.53 7.22 24.37
CA ILE A 303 13.44 7.36 25.83
C ILE A 303 13.42 6.01 26.58
N SER A 304 13.55 4.90 25.86
CA SER A 304 13.46 3.52 26.37
C SER A 304 14.80 2.94 26.81
#